data_AF-A0A832N1K8-F1
#
_entry.id   AF-A0A832N1K8-F1
#
_cell.length_a   1.000
_cell.length_b   1.000
_cell.length_c   1.000
_cell.angle_alpha   90.00
_cell.angle_beta   90.00
_cell.angle_gamma   90.00
#
_symmetry.space_group_name_H-M   'P 1'
#
loop_
_entity.id
_entity.type
_entity.pdbx_description
1 polymer ?
#
loop_
_entity_poly.entity_id
_entity_poly.type
_entity_poly.pdbx_seq_one_letter_code
_entity_poly.pdbx_strand_id
1 'polypeptide(L)'
;MAKPDHITLGGAPEGFDASLVARECSEKGRPVLHVARDDKRLASMHEALRFYAPDAVVLEFPAWDCLPYDRTSPNADVSAARMATLAALAHGVPGPFILLTTLNAATQRVPARDVLRQSAYRARVGERIDETALREFLARMGFVRTPTVLEPGDFALRGG
;
A
#
# COMPACT_ATOMS: atom_id res chain seq x y z
N MET A 1 -24.46 -1.14 10.78
CA MET A 1 -23.66 -2.03 9.91
C MET A 1 -24.58 -3.12 9.40
N ALA A 2 -24.61 -3.37 8.08
CA ALA A 2 -25.32 -4.53 7.54
C ALA A 2 -24.72 -5.82 8.13
N LYS A 3 -25.55 -6.85 8.34
CA LYS A 3 -25.08 -8.16 8.82
C LYS A 3 -24.05 -8.67 7.81
N PRO A 4 -22.86 -9.13 8.23
CA PRO A 4 -21.88 -9.65 7.29
C PRO A 4 -22.43 -10.93 6.66
N ASP A 5 -22.55 -10.94 5.34
CA ASP A 5 -22.81 -12.14 4.58
C ASP A 5 -21.55 -13.00 4.63
N HIS A 6 -21.62 -14.11 5.36
CA HIS A 6 -20.53 -15.07 5.44
C HIS A 6 -20.72 -16.14 4.37
N ILE A 7 -19.76 -16.25 3.46
CA ILE A 7 -19.75 -17.26 2.40
C ILE A 7 -18.53 -18.14 2.61
N THR A 8 -18.74 -19.45 2.70
CA THR A 8 -17.68 -20.44 2.67
C THR A 8 -17.53 -20.96 1.25
N LEU A 9 -16.38 -20.72 0.63
CA LEU A 9 -16.06 -21.19 -0.72
C LEU A 9 -15.17 -22.44 -0.64
N GLY A 10 -15.59 -23.51 -1.30
CA GLY A 10 -14.81 -24.73 -1.52
C GLY A 10 -14.46 -24.90 -3.01
N GLY A 11 -13.56 -25.84 -3.33
CA GLY A 11 -13.17 -26.09 -4.73
C GLY A 11 -12.32 -24.98 -5.36
N ALA A 12 -11.67 -24.16 -4.53
CA ALA A 12 -10.76 -23.11 -4.95
C ALA A 12 -9.30 -23.53 -4.64
N PRO A 13 -8.68 -24.39 -5.47
CA PRO A 13 -7.28 -24.74 -5.28
C PRO A 13 -6.41 -23.49 -5.43
N GLU A 14 -5.22 -23.57 -4.84
CA GLU A 14 -4.25 -22.47 -4.85
C GLU A 14 -3.90 -22.08 -6.29
N GLY A 15 -3.94 -20.78 -6.58
CA GLY A 15 -3.76 -20.21 -7.90
C GLY A 15 -5.09 -19.92 -8.60
N PHE A 16 -6.06 -20.85 -8.56
CA PHE A 16 -7.40 -20.60 -9.12
C PHE A 16 -8.22 -19.63 -8.24
N ASP A 17 -7.96 -19.63 -6.94
CA ASP A 17 -8.53 -18.69 -5.97
C ASP A 17 -8.36 -17.21 -6.36
N ALA A 18 -7.26 -16.85 -7.06
CA ALA A 18 -7.07 -15.51 -7.62
C ALA A 18 -8.16 -15.10 -8.62
N SER A 19 -8.62 -16.03 -9.46
CA SER A 19 -9.72 -15.77 -10.41
C SER A 19 -11.03 -15.44 -9.69
N LEU A 20 -11.28 -16.08 -8.54
CA LEU A 20 -12.46 -15.82 -7.71
C LEU A 20 -12.36 -14.45 -7.04
N VAL A 21 -11.20 -14.11 -6.50
CA VAL A 21 -10.95 -12.78 -5.91
C VAL A 21 -11.12 -11.67 -6.96
N ALA A 22 -10.58 -11.87 -8.16
CA ALA A 22 -10.71 -10.93 -9.27
C ALA A 22 -12.18 -10.75 -9.70
N ARG A 23 -12.92 -11.86 -9.81
CA ARG A 23 -14.35 -11.84 -10.13
C ARG A 23 -15.16 -11.07 -9.08
N GLU A 24 -14.91 -11.30 -7.79
CA GLU A 24 -15.58 -10.56 -6.71
C GLU A 24 -15.31 -9.06 -6.78
N CYS A 25 -14.09 -8.67 -7.17
CA CYS A 25 -13.71 -7.27 -7.36
C CYS A 25 -14.44 -6.62 -8.56
N SER A 26 -14.50 -7.33 -9.69
CA SER A 26 -15.08 -6.81 -10.93
C SER A 26 -16.61 -6.83 -10.95
N GLU A 27 -17.25 -7.96 -10.59
CA GLU A 27 -18.71 -8.13 -10.66
C GLU A 27 -19.44 -7.26 -9.64
N LYS A 28 -18.90 -7.14 -8.43
CA LYS A 28 -19.52 -6.30 -7.39
C LYS A 28 -19.11 -4.84 -7.48
N GLY A 29 -18.11 -4.51 -8.32
CA GLY A 29 -17.60 -3.14 -8.48
C GLY A 29 -17.10 -2.52 -7.18
N ARG A 30 -16.62 -3.32 -6.24
CA ARG A 30 -16.22 -2.90 -4.89
C ARG A 30 -14.80 -3.36 -4.58
N PRO A 31 -14.04 -2.61 -3.77
CA PRO A 31 -12.72 -3.04 -3.35
C PRO A 31 -12.77 -4.36 -2.56
N VAL A 32 -11.77 -5.22 -2.80
CA VAL A 32 -11.60 -6.49 -2.10
C VAL A 32 -10.32 -6.44 -1.26
N LEU A 33 -10.44 -6.74 0.04
CA LEU A 33 -9.29 -6.98 0.90
C LEU A 33 -9.04 -8.48 0.99
N HIS A 34 -7.92 -8.94 0.44
CA HIS A 34 -7.48 -10.33 0.55
C HIS A 34 -6.43 -10.45 1.65
N VAL A 35 -6.76 -11.21 2.71
CA VAL A 35 -5.85 -11.49 3.82
C VAL A 35 -5.23 -12.87 3.61
N ALA A 36 -4.00 -12.89 3.12
CA ALA A 36 -3.20 -14.10 2.97
C ALA A 36 -2.71 -14.61 4.34
N ARG A 37 -2.45 -15.91 4.41
CA ARG A 37 -1.92 -16.57 5.61
C ARG A 37 -0.52 -16.07 5.98
N ASP A 38 0.33 -15.88 4.98
CA ASP A 38 1.74 -15.54 5.10
C ASP A 38 2.24 -14.86 3.80
N ASP A 39 3.47 -14.36 3.82
CA ASP A 39 4.04 -13.58 2.71
C ASP A 39 4.26 -14.42 1.44
N LYS A 40 4.53 -15.73 1.59
CA LYS A 40 4.66 -16.63 0.44
C LYS A 40 3.31 -16.80 -0.28
N ARG A 41 2.23 -16.92 0.50
CA ARG A 41 0.86 -16.98 -0.03
C ARG A 41 0.44 -15.65 -0.66
N LEU A 42 0.82 -14.52 -0.05
CA LEU A 42 0.59 -13.19 -0.61
C LEU A 42 1.27 -13.05 -1.98
N ALA A 43 2.55 -13.37 -2.08
CA ALA A 43 3.30 -13.31 -3.34
C ALA A 43 2.71 -14.24 -4.41
N SER A 44 2.31 -15.46 -4.04
CA SER A 44 1.67 -16.40 -4.97
C SER A 44 0.32 -15.87 -5.49
N MET A 45 -0.49 -15.26 -4.62
CA MET A 45 -1.76 -14.63 -4.99
C MET A 45 -1.52 -13.44 -5.92
N HIS A 46 -0.50 -12.62 -5.66
CA HIS A 46 -0.16 -11.48 -6.50
C HIS A 46 0.21 -11.92 -7.93
N GLU A 47 1.07 -12.93 -8.08
CA GLU A 47 1.44 -13.48 -9.38
C GLU A 47 0.25 -14.12 -10.10
N ALA A 48 -0.62 -14.84 -9.37
CA ALA A 48 -1.83 -15.40 -9.94
C ALA A 48 -2.82 -14.32 -10.41
N LEU A 49 -2.97 -13.22 -9.66
CA LEU A 49 -3.80 -12.09 -10.07
C LEU A 49 -3.25 -11.39 -11.33
N ARG A 50 -1.92 -11.26 -11.45
CA ARG A 50 -1.30 -10.76 -12.68
C ARG A 50 -1.65 -11.61 -13.90
N PHE A 51 -1.78 -12.92 -13.73
CA PHE A 51 -2.18 -13.82 -14.81
C PHE A 51 -3.68 -13.75 -15.12
N TYR A 52 -4.56 -13.85 -14.11
CA TYR A 52 -6.01 -13.95 -14.32
C TYR A 52 -6.69 -12.60 -14.57
N ALA A 53 -6.12 -11.50 -14.06
CA ALA A 53 -6.69 -10.17 -14.12
C ALA A 53 -5.58 -9.09 -14.28
N PRO A 54 -4.86 -9.08 -15.42
CA PRO A 54 -3.74 -8.18 -15.65
C PRO A 54 -4.12 -6.69 -15.58
N ASP A 55 -5.38 -6.37 -15.86
CA ASP A 55 -5.90 -4.99 -15.82
C ASP A 55 -6.44 -4.58 -14.44
N ALA A 56 -6.47 -5.50 -13.47
CA ALA A 56 -6.95 -5.18 -12.13
C ALA A 56 -5.93 -4.31 -11.38
N VAL A 57 -6.44 -3.29 -10.68
CA VAL A 57 -5.62 -2.51 -9.75
C VAL A 57 -5.37 -3.36 -8.52
N VAL A 58 -4.13 -3.79 -8.33
CA VAL A 58 -3.69 -4.56 -7.15
C VAL A 58 -2.72 -3.72 -6.33
N LEU A 59 -3.01 -3.58 -5.04
CA LEU A 59 -2.18 -2.91 -4.05
C LEU A 59 -1.69 -3.92 -3.03
N GLU A 60 -0.48 -3.74 -2.50
CA GLU A 60 0.06 -4.57 -1.44
C GLU A 60 0.27 -3.76 -0.16
N PHE A 61 -0.17 -4.30 0.97
CA PHE A 61 0.12 -3.78 2.29
C PHE A 61 0.90 -4.82 3.09
N PRO A 62 2.26 -4.74 3.08
CA PRO A 62 3.10 -5.76 3.68
C PRO A 62 3.13 -5.63 5.21
N ALA A 63 3.44 -6.74 5.89
CA ALA A 63 3.75 -6.72 7.32
C ALA A 63 5.09 -6.00 7.57
N TRP A 64 5.38 -5.71 8.83
CA TRP A 64 6.76 -5.39 9.21
C TRP A 64 7.63 -6.63 9.07
N ASP A 65 8.87 -6.44 8.62
CA ASP A 65 9.92 -7.45 8.49
C ASP A 65 10.72 -7.66 9.79
N CYS A 66 10.31 -6.99 10.88
CA CYS A 66 10.81 -7.18 12.22
C CYS A 66 9.75 -7.78 13.14
N LEU A 67 10.17 -8.35 14.27
CA LEU A 67 9.23 -8.91 15.24
C LEU A 67 8.45 -7.82 15.99
N PRO A 68 7.28 -8.14 16.58
CA PRO A 68 6.66 -7.25 17.56
C PRO A 68 7.63 -7.00 18.73
N TYR A 69 7.87 -5.73 19.04
CA TYR A 69 8.83 -5.28 20.07
C TYR A 69 10.30 -5.61 19.79
N ASP A 70 10.67 -5.72 18.51
CA ASP A 70 12.07 -5.84 18.10
C ASP A 70 12.89 -4.58 18.44
N ARG A 71 14.22 -4.74 18.48
CA ARG A 71 15.17 -3.65 18.72
C ARG A 71 15.52 -2.92 17.42
N THR A 72 15.21 -3.51 16.28
CA THR A 72 15.40 -2.92 14.95
C THR A 72 14.07 -2.37 14.44
N SER A 73 14.16 -1.27 13.68
CA SER A 73 12.99 -0.78 12.93
C SER A 73 12.77 -1.62 11.68
N PRO A 74 11.55 -1.64 11.12
CA PRO A 74 11.31 -2.24 9.81
C PRO A 74 12.23 -1.61 8.76
N ASN A 75 12.57 -2.37 7.73
CA ASN A 75 13.35 -1.84 6.61
C ASN A 75 12.66 -0.61 5.99
N ALA A 76 13.46 0.35 5.53
CA ALA A 76 12.99 1.55 4.85
C ALA A 76 12.07 1.22 3.66
N ASP A 77 12.37 0.19 2.88
CA ASP A 77 11.56 -0.24 1.74
C ASP A 77 10.17 -0.74 2.17
N VAL A 78 10.11 -1.53 3.24
CA VAL A 78 8.84 -2.01 3.83
C VAL A 78 8.04 -0.84 4.37
N SER A 79 8.70 0.09 5.07
CA SER A 79 8.05 1.29 5.61
C SER A 79 7.51 2.20 4.50
N ALA A 80 8.29 2.39 3.42
CA ALA A 80 7.91 3.18 2.26
C ALA A 80 6.72 2.55 1.51
N ALA A 81 6.75 1.24 1.25
CA ALA A 81 5.65 0.52 0.61
C ALA A 81 4.35 0.63 1.41
N ARG A 82 4.42 0.46 2.74
CA ARG A 82 3.26 0.62 3.63
C ARG A 82 2.69 2.04 3.55
N MET A 83 3.55 3.06 3.64
CA MET A 83 3.12 4.45 3.58
C MET A 83 2.54 4.83 2.22
N ALA A 84 3.10 4.31 1.11
CA ALA A 84 2.57 4.51 -0.23
C ALA A 84 1.15 3.95 -0.36
N THR A 85 0.92 2.71 0.10
CA THR A 85 -0.40 2.08 0.08
C THR A 85 -1.40 2.81 0.98
N LEU A 86 -0.99 3.19 2.19
CA LEU A 86 -1.84 3.96 3.11
C LEU A 86 -2.19 5.35 2.56
N ALA A 87 -1.24 6.05 1.94
CA ALA A 87 -1.48 7.34 1.31
C ALA A 87 -2.45 7.22 0.13
N ALA A 88 -2.30 6.20 -0.72
CA ALA A 88 -3.23 5.92 -1.81
C ALA A 88 -4.66 5.67 -1.28
N LEU A 89 -4.81 4.84 -0.23
CA LEU A 89 -6.09 4.57 0.41
C LEU A 89 -6.70 5.79 1.13
N ALA A 90 -5.87 6.69 1.65
CA ALA A 90 -6.30 7.92 2.33
C ALA A 90 -6.84 8.96 1.34
N HIS A 91 -6.24 9.06 0.15
CA HIS A 91 -6.61 9.97 -0.93
C HIS A 91 -7.69 9.40 -1.88
N GLY A 92 -7.90 8.08 -1.83
CA GLY A 92 -8.85 7.37 -2.68
C GLY A 92 -8.17 6.70 -3.86
N VAL A 93 -8.53 5.45 -4.09
CA VAL A 93 -8.11 4.65 -5.23
C VAL A 93 -9.28 4.65 -6.23
N PRO A 94 -9.09 5.11 -7.48
CA PRO A 94 -10.15 5.10 -8.47
C PRO A 94 -10.60 3.68 -8.82
N GLY A 95 -11.92 3.47 -8.89
CA GLY A 95 -12.50 2.19 -9.32
C GLY A 95 -12.34 1.05 -8.30
N PRO A 96 -12.74 -0.18 -8.69
CA PRO A 96 -12.55 -1.37 -7.89
C PRO A 96 -11.05 -1.73 -7.85
N PHE A 97 -10.57 -2.16 -6.68
CA PHE A 97 -9.18 -2.56 -6.48
C PHE A 97 -9.08 -3.75 -5.52
N ILE A 98 -7.98 -4.50 -5.61
CA ILE A 98 -7.67 -5.61 -4.73
C ILE A 98 -6.52 -5.17 -3.83
N LEU A 99 -6.73 -5.19 -2.51
CA LEU A 99 -5.68 -4.97 -1.52
C LEU A 99 -5.22 -6.32 -0.97
N LEU A 100 -3.98 -6.70 -1.26
CA LEU A 100 -3.34 -7.87 -0.71
C LEU A 100 -2.63 -7.52 0.59
N THR A 101 -2.84 -8.34 1.62
CA THR A 101 -2.17 -8.17 2.91
C THR A 101 -2.08 -9.51 3.63
N THR A 102 -1.39 -9.56 4.78
CA THR A 102 -1.35 -10.72 5.66
C THR A 102 -2.06 -10.44 6.97
N LEU A 103 -2.40 -11.48 7.73
CA LEU A 103 -3.01 -11.31 9.05
C LEU A 103 -2.15 -10.43 9.98
N ASN A 104 -0.82 -10.62 9.93
CA ASN A 104 0.12 -9.84 10.74
C ASN A 104 0.09 -8.36 10.38
N ALA A 105 0.04 -8.01 9.08
CA ALA A 105 -0.04 -6.62 8.67
C ALA A 105 -1.42 -6.00 8.99
N ALA A 106 -2.51 -6.75 8.75
CA ALA A 106 -3.88 -6.28 8.92
C ALA A 106 -4.25 -5.96 10.38
N THR A 107 -3.58 -6.63 11.33
CA THR A 107 -3.82 -6.46 12.78
C THR A 107 -2.97 -5.36 13.41
N GLN A 108 -1.96 -4.84 12.70
CA GLN A 108 -1.15 -3.72 13.16
C GLN A 108 -1.96 -2.42 13.13
N ARG A 109 -1.81 -1.61 14.18
CA ARG A 109 -2.36 -0.25 14.19
C ARG A 109 -1.63 0.60 13.16
N VAL A 110 -2.39 1.40 12.43
CA VAL A 110 -1.88 2.35 11.42
C VAL A 110 -2.16 3.79 11.85
N PRO A 111 -1.44 4.78 11.31
CA PRO A 111 -1.75 6.19 11.55
C PRO A 111 -3.19 6.54 11.19
N ALA A 112 -3.75 7.53 11.87
CA ALA A 112 -5.11 8.00 11.59
C ALA A 112 -5.22 8.52 10.14
N ARG A 113 -6.39 8.30 9.51
CA ARG A 113 -6.65 8.70 8.11
C ARG A 113 -6.37 10.19 7.86
N ASP A 114 -6.73 11.07 8.78
CA ASP A 114 -6.53 12.52 8.60
C ASP A 114 -5.05 12.92 8.68
N VAL A 115 -4.24 12.18 9.44
CA VAL A 115 -2.77 12.34 9.42
C VAL A 115 -2.24 11.91 8.05
N LEU A 116 -2.70 10.78 7.51
CA LEU A 116 -2.28 10.27 6.20
C LEU A 116 -2.66 11.19 5.03
N ARG A 117 -3.79 11.90 5.13
CA ARG A 117 -4.21 12.90 4.14
C ARG A 117 -3.28 14.11 4.10
N GLN A 118 -2.69 14.47 5.24
CA GLN A 118 -1.78 15.60 5.37
C GLN A 118 -0.31 15.20 5.11
N SER A 119 -0.02 13.90 5.03
CA SER A 119 1.32 13.35 4.87
C SER A 119 1.67 12.99 3.42
N ALA A 120 0.91 13.48 2.44
CA ALA A 120 1.22 13.31 1.03
C ALA A 120 1.39 14.67 0.35
N TYR A 121 2.35 14.73 -0.57
CA TYR A 121 2.57 15.88 -1.43
C TYR A 121 2.39 15.44 -2.88
N ARG A 122 1.63 16.21 -3.65
CA ARG A 122 1.38 15.95 -5.08
C ARG A 122 1.91 17.14 -5.88
N ALA A 123 2.86 16.86 -6.76
CA ALA A 123 3.31 17.80 -7.80
C ALA A 123 2.78 17.34 -9.16
N ARG A 124 2.43 18.29 -10.02
CA ARG A 124 2.08 18.03 -11.43
C ARG A 124 2.86 18.95 -12.35
N VAL A 125 3.16 18.46 -13.54
CA VAL A 125 3.82 19.25 -14.59
C VAL A 125 2.95 20.46 -14.93
N GLY A 126 3.57 21.64 -14.99
CA GLY A 126 2.89 22.91 -15.27
C GLY A 126 2.32 23.63 -14.04
N GLU A 127 2.31 23.01 -12.85
CA GLU A 127 1.94 23.67 -11.61
C GLU A 127 3.15 24.38 -10.98
N ARG A 128 2.93 25.57 -10.41
CA ARG A 128 3.96 26.30 -9.67
C ARG A 128 4.10 25.71 -8.26
N ILE A 129 5.32 25.36 -7.89
CA ILE A 129 5.64 24.78 -6.58
C ILE A 129 6.32 25.83 -5.72
N ASP A 130 5.89 25.93 -4.46
CA ASP A 130 6.63 26.65 -3.43
C ASP A 130 7.74 25.72 -2.88
N GLU A 131 8.98 26.00 -3.28
CA GLU A 131 10.16 25.23 -2.85
C GLU A 131 10.33 25.22 -1.33
N THR A 132 10.02 26.33 -0.66
CA THR A 132 10.16 26.45 0.80
C THR A 132 9.16 25.54 1.49
N ALA A 133 7.90 25.59 1.07
CA ALA A 133 6.85 24.72 1.60
C ALA A 133 7.14 23.24 1.33
N LEU A 134 7.66 22.90 0.14
CA LEU A 134 8.06 21.53 -0.19
C LEU A 134 9.20 21.05 0.71
N ARG A 135 10.22 21.88 0.95
CA ARG A 135 11.33 21.55 1.84
C ARG A 135 10.86 21.30 3.27
N GLU A 136 10.00 22.16 3.80
CA GLU A 136 9.43 21.99 5.14
C GLU A 136 8.56 20.73 5.22
N PHE A 137 7.79 20.44 4.17
CA PHE A 137 7.04 19.20 4.07
C PHE A 137 7.96 17.97 4.16
N LEU A 138 9.02 17.91 3.33
CA LEU A 138 9.96 16.79 3.31
C LEU A 138 10.65 16.60 4.67
N ALA A 139 11.11 17.68 5.29
CA ALA A 139 11.70 17.64 6.62
C ALA A 139 10.73 17.11 7.69
N ARG A 140 9.46 17.57 7.69
CA ARG A 140 8.43 17.06 8.61
C ARG A 140 8.12 15.57 8.38
N MET A 141 8.22 15.10 7.14
CA MET A 141 8.01 13.69 6.78
C MET A 141 9.22 12.80 7.07
N GLY A 142 10.29 13.37 7.64
CA GLY A 142 11.48 12.62 8.05
C GLY A 142 12.47 12.37 6.91
N PHE A 143 12.34 13.05 5.77
CA PHE A 143 13.33 12.95 4.70
C PHE A 143 14.65 13.60 5.12
N VAL A 144 15.75 12.99 4.71
CA VAL A 144 17.11 13.44 5.01
C VAL A 144 17.64 14.27 3.85
N ARG A 145 18.09 15.48 4.13
CA ARG A 145 18.73 16.33 3.11
C ARG A 145 20.15 15.83 2.85
N THR A 146 20.43 15.39 1.64
CA THR A 146 21.74 14.90 1.22
C THR A 146 22.27 15.66 0.00
N PRO A 147 23.60 15.64 -0.26
CA PRO A 147 24.17 16.22 -1.49
C PRO A 147 23.77 15.42 -2.76
N THR A 148 23.55 14.12 -2.61
CA THR A 148 23.17 13.19 -3.66
C THR A 148 22.19 12.19 -3.06
N VAL A 149 21.02 12.05 -3.70
CA VAL A 149 19.98 11.08 -3.32
C VAL A 149 20.50 9.67 -3.62
N LEU A 150 20.62 8.83 -2.60
CA LEU A 150 21.09 7.45 -2.73
C LEU A 150 19.99 6.45 -2.36
N GLU A 151 19.21 6.75 -1.32
CA GLU A 151 18.22 5.83 -0.76
C GLU A 151 16.82 6.49 -0.70
N PRO A 152 15.73 5.68 -0.68
CA PRO A 152 14.41 6.18 -0.38
C PRO A 152 14.38 6.92 0.97
N GLY A 153 13.89 8.16 0.96
CA GLY A 153 13.92 9.04 2.13
C GLY A 153 14.99 10.14 2.04
N ASP A 154 15.90 10.08 1.07
CA ASP A 154 16.79 11.20 0.77
C ASP A 154 16.12 12.27 -0.10
N PHE A 155 16.55 13.52 0.05
CA PHE A 155 16.30 14.56 -0.95
C PHE A 155 17.50 15.51 -1.10
N ALA A 156 17.71 16.01 -2.32
CA ALA A 156 18.75 16.98 -2.65
C ALA A 156 18.14 18.19 -3.36
N LEU A 157 18.70 19.38 -3.08
CA LEU A 157 18.36 20.62 -3.77
C LEU A 157 19.52 20.99 -4.69
N ARG A 158 19.26 21.11 -5.99
CA ARG A 158 20.26 21.41 -7.02
C ARG A 158 19.79 22.57 -7.90
N GLY A 159 19.86 23.78 -7.33
CA GLY A 159 19.39 24.99 -8.01
C GLY A 159 17.88 24.99 -8.30
N GLY A 160 17.37 26.13 -8.75
CA GLY A 160 15.97 26.39 -9.07
C GLY A 160 15.86 27.46 -10.14
#